data_AF-A0A060SZ39-F1
#
_entry.id   AF-A0A060SZ39-F1
#
_cell.length_a   1.000
_cell.length_b   1.000
_cell.length_c   1.000
_cell.angle_alpha   90.00
_cell.angle_beta   90.00
_cell.angle_gamma   90.00
#
_symmetry.space_group_name_H-M   'P 1'
#
loop_
_entity.id
_entity.type
_entity.pdbx_description
1 polymer ?
#
loop_
_entity_poly.entity_id
_entity_poly.type
_entity_poly.pdbx_seq_one_letter_code
_entity_poly.pdbx_strand_id
1 'polypeptide(L)'
;MDGKELLEPSLCVEADKVRSFLRASRHRSDDNLHNILPRTGSCSEVINKVLFPEWSSRDRILKYCDSVADSKLSSQQSSTSEGTTAVPEKNPIDPRMDPYGARDFNVQKITEGEAIRTWVNNEQTVESIVRYNSAALLADKCGNRADRPQNYLDMYSS
;
A
#
# COMPACT_ATOMS: atom_id res chain seq x y z
N MET A 1 10.09 -15.79 4.13
CA MET A 1 9.04 -15.10 4.90
C MET A 1 7.74 -15.32 4.20
N ASP A 2 6.84 -16.04 4.86
CA ASP A 2 5.45 -16.20 4.42
C ASP A 2 4.71 -14.89 4.74
N GLY A 3 3.87 -14.38 3.82
CA GLY A 3 3.12 -13.14 4.03
C GLY A 3 2.21 -13.18 5.27
N LYS A 4 1.87 -14.36 5.78
CA LYS A 4 1.12 -14.54 7.04
C LYS A 4 1.87 -14.04 8.28
N GLU A 5 3.21 -14.09 8.26
CA GLU A 5 4.06 -13.64 9.36
C GLU A 5 4.07 -12.10 9.49
N LEU A 6 3.50 -11.39 8.52
CA LEU A 6 3.49 -9.92 8.45
C LEU A 6 2.15 -9.29 8.88
N LEU A 7 1.24 -10.09 9.44
CA LEU A 7 -0.08 -9.64 9.90
C LEU A 7 -0.04 -9.24 11.37
N GLU A 8 0.85 -8.32 11.71
CA GLU A 8 1.00 -7.77 13.06
C GLU A 8 0.86 -6.24 13.01
N PRO A 9 0.10 -5.59 13.92
CA PRO A 9 -0.14 -4.15 13.83
C PRO A 9 1.16 -3.33 13.93
N SER A 10 2.13 -3.79 14.71
CA SER A 10 3.44 -3.15 14.89
C SER A 10 4.20 -3.01 13.56
N LEU A 11 4.05 -3.97 12.66
CA LEU A 11 4.70 -3.99 11.35
C LEU A 11 4.07 -2.99 10.37
N CYS A 12 2.83 -2.55 10.60
CA CYS A 12 2.21 -1.48 9.82
C CYS A 12 2.71 -0.10 10.27
N VAL A 13 3.11 0.04 11.54
CA VAL A 13 3.76 1.23 12.09
C VAL A 13 5.21 1.31 11.59
N GLU A 14 5.96 0.21 11.72
CA GLU A 14 7.33 0.06 11.23
C GLU A 14 7.35 -0.65 9.87
N ALA A 15 6.85 0.07 8.84
CA ALA A 15 6.55 -0.48 7.52
C ALA A 15 7.75 -1.03 6.71
N ASP A 16 8.99 -0.92 7.20
CA ASP A 16 10.19 -1.34 6.45
C ASP A 16 10.22 -2.84 6.15
N LYS A 17 9.77 -3.67 7.09
CA LYS A 17 9.66 -5.12 6.89
C LYS A 17 8.59 -5.44 5.85
N VAL A 18 7.44 -4.77 5.92
CA VAL A 18 6.35 -4.92 4.94
C VAL A 18 6.82 -4.49 3.55
N ARG A 19 7.43 -3.31 3.42
CA ARG A 19 7.98 -2.81 2.14
C ARG A 19 9.05 -3.73 1.57
N SER A 20 9.93 -4.27 2.43
CA SER A 20 10.95 -5.24 2.01
C SER A 20 10.31 -6.51 1.45
N PHE A 21 9.26 -7.01 2.09
CA PHE A 21 8.46 -8.12 1.57
C PHE A 21 7.81 -7.77 0.23
N LEU A 22 7.13 -6.62 0.12
CA LEU A 22 6.45 -6.21 -1.12
C LEU A 22 7.44 -6.15 -2.29
N ARG A 23 8.62 -5.55 -2.08
CA ARG A 23 9.70 -5.52 -3.07
C ARG A 23 10.17 -6.92 -3.48
N ALA A 24 10.43 -7.79 -2.50
CA ALA A 24 10.88 -9.15 -2.77
C ALA A 24 9.80 -9.99 -3.49
N SER A 25 8.53 -9.82 -3.13
CA SER A 25 7.39 -10.46 -3.78
C SER A 25 7.29 -10.03 -5.25
N ARG A 26 7.27 -8.71 -5.52
CA ARG A 26 7.25 -8.15 -6.88
C ARG A 26 8.43 -8.62 -7.73
N HIS A 27 9.62 -8.68 -7.15
CA HIS A 27 10.80 -9.17 -7.86
C HIS A 27 10.65 -10.62 -8.32
N ARG A 28 10.07 -11.49 -7.48
CA ARG A 28 9.87 -12.90 -7.81
C ARG A 28 8.75 -13.12 -8.83
N SER A 29 7.68 -12.33 -8.80
CA SER A 29 6.49 -12.55 -9.64
C SER A 29 6.39 -11.65 -10.87
N ASP A 30 6.68 -10.36 -10.74
CA ASP A 30 6.35 -9.32 -11.73
C ASP A 30 7.59 -8.81 -12.47
N ASP A 31 8.63 -8.38 -11.75
CA ASP A 31 9.82 -7.78 -12.38
C ASP A 31 10.58 -8.80 -13.26
N ASN A 32 10.55 -10.06 -12.85
CA ASN A 32 11.18 -11.18 -13.55
C ASN A 32 10.22 -11.90 -14.50
N LEU A 33 9.01 -11.36 -14.74
CA LEU A 33 7.95 -12.04 -15.49
C LEU A 33 8.40 -12.46 -16.89
N HIS A 34 9.17 -11.61 -17.58
CA HIS A 34 9.73 -11.89 -18.90
C HIS A 34 10.62 -13.15 -18.96
N ASN A 35 11.28 -13.54 -17.87
CA ASN A 35 12.14 -14.72 -17.82
C ASN A 35 11.40 -15.99 -17.42
N ILE A 36 10.33 -15.86 -16.61
CA ILE A 36 9.56 -17.01 -16.13
C ILE A 36 8.41 -17.40 -17.07
N LEU A 37 7.98 -16.48 -17.95
CA LEU A 37 6.95 -16.80 -18.94
C LEU A 37 7.49 -17.78 -19.99
N PRO A 38 6.68 -18.78 -20.38
CA PRO A 38 7.07 -19.72 -21.42
C PRO A 38 7.21 -19.00 -22.76
N ARG A 39 8.23 -19.37 -23.55
CA ARG A 39 8.44 -18.82 -24.91
C ARG A 39 7.35 -19.26 -25.89
N THR A 40 6.78 -20.44 -25.66
CA THR A 40 5.70 -21.03 -26.45
C THR A 40 4.77 -21.81 -25.51
N GLY A 41 3.47 -21.85 -25.82
CA GLY A 41 2.48 -22.54 -24.99
C GLY A 41 1.72 -21.63 -24.03
N SER A 42 1.06 -22.21 -23.03
CA SER A 42 0.14 -21.51 -22.14
C SER A 42 0.86 -20.87 -20.95
N CYS A 43 0.54 -19.61 -20.66
CA CYS A 43 1.01 -18.93 -19.45
C CYS A 43 0.17 -19.22 -18.19
N SER A 44 -0.86 -20.07 -18.30
CA SER A 44 -1.79 -20.39 -17.22
C SER A 44 -1.08 -20.90 -15.96
N GLU A 45 0.00 -21.66 -16.10
CA GLU A 45 0.76 -22.16 -14.95
C GLU A 45 1.44 -21.04 -14.16
N VAL A 46 2.12 -20.12 -14.84
CA VAL A 46 2.77 -18.96 -14.22
C VAL A 46 1.71 -18.05 -13.57
N ILE A 47 0.59 -17.82 -14.25
CA ILE A 47 -0.51 -16.99 -13.75
C ILE A 47 -1.08 -17.59 -12.45
N ASN A 48 -1.49 -18.86 -12.50
CA ASN A 48 -2.23 -19.50 -11.41
C ASN A 48 -1.35 -19.91 -10.22
N LYS A 49 -0.07 -20.26 -10.46
CA LYS A 49 0.82 -20.77 -9.40
C LYS A 49 1.77 -19.72 -8.84
N VAL A 50 2.05 -18.65 -9.58
CA VAL A 50 3.05 -17.64 -9.17
C VAL A 50 2.39 -16.27 -9.06
N LEU A 51 1.88 -15.74 -10.17
CA LEU A 51 1.50 -14.33 -10.25
C LEU A 51 0.31 -14.00 -9.33
N PHE A 52 -0.81 -14.70 -9.49
CA PHE A 52 -2.02 -14.43 -8.70
C PHE A 52 -1.87 -14.75 -7.21
N PRO A 53 -1.22 -15.85 -6.80
CA PRO A 53 -0.93 -16.07 -5.39
C PRO A 53 -0.07 -14.96 -4.76
N GLU A 54 0.95 -14.46 -5.46
CA GLU A 54 1.79 -13.36 -4.96
C GLU A 54 0.99 -12.05 -4.88
N TRP A 55 0.17 -11.73 -5.90
CA TRP A 55 -0.74 -10.57 -5.86
C TRP A 55 -1.71 -10.64 -4.67
N SER A 56 -2.30 -11.81 -4.44
CA SER A 56 -3.21 -12.06 -3.31
C SER A 56 -2.52 -11.89 -1.96
N SER A 57 -1.28 -12.38 -1.84
CA SER A 57 -0.49 -12.20 -0.62
C SER A 57 -0.21 -10.72 -0.34
N ARG A 58 0.12 -9.93 -1.36
CA ARG A 58 0.34 -8.48 -1.21
C ARG A 58 -0.95 -7.74 -0.85
N ASP A 59 -2.06 -8.07 -1.51
CA ASP A 59 -3.37 -7.51 -1.19
C ASP A 59 -3.79 -7.78 0.25
N ARG A 60 -3.55 -9.00 0.75
CA ARG A 60 -3.88 -9.36 2.12
C ARG A 60 -3.16 -8.48 3.13
N ILE A 61 -1.87 -8.22 2.92
CA ILE A 61 -1.06 -7.38 3.82
C ILE A 61 -1.50 -5.91 3.74
N LEU A 62 -1.70 -5.39 2.52
CA LEU A 62 -2.13 -4.00 2.34
C LEU A 62 -3.51 -3.75 2.94
N LYS A 63 -4.48 -4.65 2.71
CA LYS A 63 -5.82 -4.58 3.32
C LYS A 63 -5.76 -4.68 4.84
N TYR A 64 -4.86 -5.52 5.37
CA TYR A 64 -4.66 -5.62 6.81
C TYR A 64 -4.16 -4.29 7.40
N CYS A 65 -3.09 -3.71 6.84
CA CYS A 65 -2.58 -2.43 7.32
C CYS A 65 -3.57 -1.27 7.12
N ASP A 66 -4.42 -1.35 6.09
CA ASP A 66 -5.53 -0.43 5.90
C ASP A 66 -6.52 -0.47 7.08
N SER A 67 -6.92 -1.68 7.51
CA SER A 67 -7.79 -1.85 8.68
C SER A 67 -7.16 -1.40 10.00
N VAL A 68 -5.83 -1.57 10.13
CA VAL A 68 -5.07 -1.06 11.29
C VAL A 68 -5.07 0.47 11.29
N ALA A 69 -4.93 1.12 10.12
CA ALA A 69 -5.02 2.56 10.00
C ALA A 69 -6.40 3.07 10.45
N ASP A 70 -7.48 2.43 9.98
CA ASP A 70 -8.85 2.81 10.35
C ASP A 70 -9.10 2.68 11.86
N SER A 71 -8.65 1.58 12.46
CA SER A 71 -8.76 1.37 13.91
C SER A 71 -8.01 2.44 14.73
N LYS A 72 -6.82 2.86 14.26
CA LYS A 72 -6.03 3.90 14.92
C LYS A 72 -6.71 5.27 14.79
N LEU A 73 -7.20 5.62 13.61
CA LEU A 73 -7.93 6.86 13.37
C LEU A 73 -9.20 6.98 14.22
N SER A 74 -9.99 5.90 14.33
CA SER A 74 -11.20 5.90 15.16
C SER A 74 -10.88 6.08 16.64
N SER A 75 -9.81 5.45 17.14
CA SER A 75 -9.40 5.56 18.56
C SER A 75 -8.99 6.99 18.95
N GLN A 76 -8.42 7.75 18.03
CA GLN A 76 -8.02 9.14 18.28
C GLN A 76 -9.22 10.09 18.33
N GLN A 77 -10.23 9.87 17.48
CA GLN A 77 -11.48 10.64 17.54
C GLN A 77 -12.19 10.45 18.88
N SER A 78 -12.29 9.23 19.41
CA SER A 78 -12.89 8.99 20.73
C SER A 78 -12.16 9.71 21.86
N SER A 79 -10.82 9.76 21.82
CA SER A 79 -10.02 10.41 22.87
C SER A 79 -10.17 11.94 22.91
N THR A 80 -10.56 12.55 21.78
CA THR A 80 -10.76 14.00 21.69
C THR A 80 -12.12 14.43 22.25
N SER A 81 -13.10 13.52 22.31
CA SER A 81 -14.47 13.82 22.78
C SER A 81 -14.64 13.76 24.30
N GLU A 82 -13.79 13.03 25.04
CA GLU A 82 -13.88 12.88 26.50
C GLU A 82 -13.04 13.88 27.31
N GLY A 83 -12.24 14.73 26.64
CA GLY A 83 -11.22 15.57 27.27
C GLY A 83 -11.25 17.04 26.86
N THR A 84 -12.39 17.73 26.97
CA THR A 84 -12.44 19.20 26.96
C THR A 84 -11.94 19.77 28.30
N THR A 85 -10.70 19.48 28.67
CA THR A 85 -9.95 20.28 29.65
C THR A 85 -9.15 21.32 28.88
N ALA A 86 -9.43 22.59 29.18
CA ALA A 86 -8.88 23.78 28.56
C ALA A 86 -7.39 23.64 28.18
N VAL A 87 -7.11 23.65 26.88
CA VAL A 87 -5.76 23.89 26.36
C VAL A 87 -5.40 25.32 26.76
N PRO A 88 -4.28 25.57 27.47
CA PRO A 88 -3.85 26.92 27.76
C PRO A 88 -3.61 27.62 26.42
N GLU A 89 -4.34 28.72 26.20
CA GLU A 89 -4.16 29.64 25.09
C GLU A 89 -2.67 29.97 24.97
N LYS A 90 -1.98 29.34 24.01
CA LYS A 90 -0.61 29.72 23.70
C LYS A 90 -0.71 31.10 23.05
N ASN A 91 -0.25 32.11 23.77
CA ASN A 91 -0.24 33.51 23.35
C ASN A 91 0.09 33.64 21.85
N PRO A 92 -0.74 34.32 21.05
CA PRO A 92 -0.45 34.53 19.64
C PRO A 92 0.88 35.28 19.52
N ILE A 93 1.88 34.64 18.90
CA ILE A 93 3.15 35.30 18.58
C ILE A 93 2.86 36.37 17.53
N ASP A 94 3.18 37.63 17.85
CA ASP A 94 3.08 38.75 16.92
C ASP A 94 3.92 38.43 15.66
N PRO A 95 3.32 38.35 14.46
CA PRO A 95 4.04 38.10 13.21
C PRO A 95 5.14 39.12 12.92
N ARG A 96 5.13 40.29 13.59
CA ARG A 96 6.18 41.31 13.50
C ARG A 96 7.42 40.97 14.32
N MET A 97 7.28 40.16 15.37
CA MET A 97 8.39 39.67 16.20
C MET A 97 9.06 38.44 15.59
N ASP A 98 8.28 37.56 14.95
CA ASP A 98 8.82 36.43 14.20
C ASP A 98 7.92 36.08 13.00
N PRO A 99 8.30 36.51 11.78
CA PRO A 99 7.59 36.17 10.54
C PRO A 99 7.53 34.67 10.24
N TYR A 100 8.37 33.85 10.88
CA TYR A 100 8.44 32.39 10.68
C TYR A 100 7.79 31.60 11.82
N GLY A 101 7.60 32.19 13.00
CA GLY A 101 6.97 31.53 14.15
C GLY A 101 5.58 30.99 13.83
N ALA A 102 4.80 31.71 13.01
CA ALA A 102 3.47 31.28 12.56
C ALA A 102 3.46 29.98 11.73
N ARG A 103 4.59 29.61 11.07
CA ARG A 103 4.69 28.36 10.29
C ARG A 103 4.79 27.15 11.21
N ASP A 104 5.45 27.29 12.34
CA ASP A 104 5.69 26.17 13.27
C ASP A 104 4.45 25.83 14.11
N PHE A 105 3.54 26.79 14.32
CA PHE A 105 2.30 26.55 15.09
C PHE A 105 1.25 25.71 14.37
N ASN A 106 1.30 25.63 13.04
CA ASN A 106 0.27 24.97 12.22
C ASN A 106 0.67 23.60 11.68
N VAL A 107 1.85 23.07 12.02
CA VAL A 107 2.19 21.69 11.68
C VAL A 107 1.45 20.77 12.65
N GLN A 108 0.20 20.43 12.32
CA GLN A 108 -0.48 19.31 12.95
C GLN A 108 0.43 18.09 12.80
N LYS A 109 0.85 17.51 13.93
CA LYS A 109 1.65 16.29 13.91
C LYS A 109 0.80 15.20 13.26
N ILE A 110 1.25 14.72 12.10
CA ILE A 110 0.62 13.58 11.41
C ILE A 110 0.46 12.46 12.42
N THR A 111 -0.77 11.98 12.56
CA THR A 111 -1.08 10.91 13.50
C THR A 111 -0.53 9.57 12.99
N GLU A 112 -0.33 8.61 13.90
CA GLU A 112 0.12 7.27 13.52
C GLU A 112 -0.82 6.64 12.48
N GLY A 113 -2.14 6.77 12.67
CA GLY A 113 -3.14 6.27 11.72
C GLY A 113 -3.03 6.92 10.33
N GLU A 114 -2.86 8.24 10.25
CA GLU A 114 -2.66 8.96 8.98
C GLU A 114 -1.35 8.58 8.29
N ALA A 115 -0.28 8.38 9.06
CA ALA A 115 1.00 7.92 8.54
C ALA A 115 0.86 6.52 7.93
N ILE A 116 0.17 5.60 8.61
CA ILE A 116 -0.11 4.25 8.09
C ILE A 116 -0.93 4.33 6.80
N ARG A 117 -2.05 5.06 6.83
CA ARG A 117 -2.95 5.23 5.68
C ARG A 117 -2.19 5.76 4.45
N THR A 118 -1.35 6.77 4.67
CA THR A 118 -0.58 7.41 3.60
C THR A 118 0.34 6.43 2.90
N TRP A 119 1.13 5.64 3.65
CA TRP A 119 2.04 4.69 3.01
C TRP A 119 1.31 3.51 2.39
N VAL A 120 0.21 3.04 2.99
CA VAL A 120 -0.62 1.97 2.42
C VAL A 120 -1.20 2.40 1.07
N ASN A 121 -1.75 3.61 0.98
CA ASN A 121 -2.28 4.17 -0.27
C ASN A 121 -1.19 4.28 -1.35
N ASN A 122 0.02 4.68 -0.97
CA ASN A 122 1.15 4.72 -1.90
C ASN A 122 1.49 3.33 -2.43
N GLU A 123 1.55 2.31 -1.56
CA GLU A 123 1.82 0.94 -1.98
C GLU A 123 0.67 0.34 -2.81
N GLN A 124 -0.59 0.67 -2.53
CA GLN A 124 -1.73 0.30 -3.37
C GLN A 124 -1.64 0.92 -4.77
N THR A 125 -1.16 2.16 -4.87
CA THR A 125 -0.90 2.83 -6.15
C THR A 125 0.24 2.15 -6.90
N VAL A 126 1.31 1.76 -6.20
CA VAL A 126 2.40 0.97 -6.81
C VAL A 126 1.87 -0.38 -7.28
N GLU A 127 1.05 -1.07 -6.50
CA GLU A 127 0.44 -2.34 -6.89
C GLU A 127 -0.41 -2.23 -8.14
N SER A 128 -1.21 -1.16 -8.29
CA SER A 128 -2.04 -0.99 -9.50
C SER A 128 -1.19 -0.82 -10.75
N ILE A 129 -0.08 -0.08 -10.67
CA ILE A 129 0.89 0.10 -11.76
C ILE A 129 1.58 -1.22 -12.09
N VAL A 130 2.08 -1.94 -11.07
CA VAL A 130 2.77 -3.23 -11.25
C VAL A 130 1.85 -4.24 -11.92
N ARG A 131 0.60 -4.37 -11.44
CA ARG A 131 -0.37 -5.31 -12.01
C ARG A 131 -0.71 -4.97 -13.45
N TYR A 132 -0.92 -3.69 -13.75
CA TYR A 132 -1.19 -3.26 -15.11
C TYR A 132 -0.04 -3.61 -16.06
N ASN A 133 1.21 -3.35 -15.65
CA ASN A 133 2.38 -3.66 -16.46
C ASN A 133 2.55 -5.17 -16.68
N SER A 134 2.39 -5.97 -15.62
CA SER A 134 2.41 -7.44 -15.70
C SER A 134 1.29 -7.96 -16.61
N ALA A 135 0.07 -7.43 -16.48
CA ALA A 135 -1.06 -7.80 -17.32
C ALA A 135 -0.85 -7.39 -18.79
N ALA A 136 -0.20 -6.25 -19.05
CA ALA A 136 0.17 -5.85 -20.40
C ALA A 136 1.21 -6.79 -21.03
N LEU A 137 2.18 -7.25 -20.24
CA LEU A 137 3.14 -8.25 -20.71
C LEU A 137 2.47 -9.60 -20.99
N LEU A 138 1.52 -10.02 -20.15
CA LEU A 138 0.72 -11.22 -20.40
C LEU A 138 -0.12 -11.08 -21.68
N ALA A 139 -0.74 -9.93 -21.91
CA ALA A 139 -1.49 -9.68 -23.14
C ALA A 139 -0.59 -9.77 -24.39
N ASP A 140 0.64 -9.24 -24.33
CA ASP A 140 1.61 -9.32 -25.44
C ASP A 140 2.14 -10.75 -25.70
N LYS A 141 2.49 -11.48 -24.63
CA LYS A 141 3.20 -12.77 -24.74
C LYS A 141 2.28 -13.99 -24.77
N CYS A 142 1.19 -13.92 -24.02
CA CYS A 142 0.32 -15.05 -23.72
C CYS A 142 -1.06 -14.91 -24.37
N GLY A 143 -1.44 -13.68 -24.69
CA GLY A 143 -2.72 -13.36 -25.27
C GLY A 143 -2.77 -13.54 -26.78
N ASN A 144 -3.97 -13.69 -27.30
CA ASN A 144 -4.26 -13.48 -28.71
C ASN A 144 -4.32 -11.98 -29.02
N ARG A 145 -4.40 -11.61 -30.31
CA ARG A 145 -4.46 -10.20 -30.75
C ARG A 145 -5.59 -9.36 -30.10
N ALA A 146 -6.61 -10.01 -29.56
CA ALA A 146 -7.76 -9.36 -28.91
C ALA A 146 -7.58 -9.18 -27.40
N ASP A 147 -6.60 -9.84 -26.78
CA ASP A 147 -6.42 -9.79 -25.34
C ASP A 147 -5.88 -8.43 -24.90
N ARG A 148 -6.49 -7.91 -23.84
CA ARG A 148 -6.13 -6.63 -23.23
C ARG A 148 -5.63 -6.86 -21.81
N PRO A 149 -4.80 -5.96 -21.26
CA PRO A 149 -4.38 -6.04 -19.87
C PRO A 149 -5.58 -6.21 -18.91
N GLN A 150 -6.68 -5.52 -19.20
CA GLN A 150 -7.89 -5.55 -18.38
C GLN A 150 -8.46 -6.96 -18.18
N ASN A 151 -8.41 -7.83 -19.20
CA ASN A 151 -8.92 -9.21 -19.10
C ASN A 151 -8.25 -9.98 -17.96
N TYR A 152 -6.93 -9.78 -17.77
CA TYR A 152 -6.16 -10.45 -16.72
C TYR A 152 -6.43 -9.83 -15.34
N LEU A 153 -6.66 -8.51 -15.28
CA LEU A 153 -7.03 -7.82 -14.04
C LEU A 153 -8.43 -8.25 -13.57
N ASP A 154 -9.37 -8.37 -14.49
CA ASP A 154 -10.73 -8.84 -14.23
C ASP A 154 -10.69 -10.31 -13.78
N MET A 155 -9.88 -11.15 -14.43
CA MET A 155 -9.69 -12.55 -14.05
C MET A 155 -9.12 -12.72 -12.63
N TYR A 156 -8.22 -11.84 -12.20
CA TYR A 156 -7.73 -11.83 -10.81
C TYR A 156 -8.80 -11.36 -9.82
N SER A 157 -9.68 -10.46 -10.25
CA SER A 157 -10.71 -9.84 -9.40
C SER A 157 -12.00 -10.66 -9.29
N SER A 158 -12.15 -11.70 -10.13
CA SER A 158 -13.30 -12.60 -10.20
C SER A 158 -13.21 -13.71 -9.15
#